data_AF-A0A1X9YP98-F1
#
_entry.id   AF-A0A1X9YP98-F1
#
_cell.length_a   1.000
_cell.length_b   1.000
_cell.length_c   1.000
_cell.angle_alpha   90.00
_cell.angle_beta   90.00
_cell.angle_gamma   90.00
#
_symmetry.space_group_name_H-M   'P 1'
#
loop_
_entity.id
_entity.type
_entity.pdbx_description
1 polymer ?
#
loop_
_entity_poly.entity_id
_entity_poly.type
_entity_poly.pdbx_seq_one_letter_code
_entity_poly.pdbx_strand_id
1 'polypeptide(L)'
;MLKSRFKKKLYNHLRFLDLTQKGYKQAHVAMYQCSTLLTEAFGLRALSELKLSVKVLEQALRVATEHEVVSMKVRILEEMKLLYFSLSDYKNYNRCSEQLRACYAVENCEREALLLYESVMLKARSGISERSHLFESLPGAVLRLEQLWQQSGSSLIFYYFNKLSILYLEQTGQYAEIAEEIARAEVLVKEGKVNSSWYSVHYNLFIKIYALLQSRQYSVGLMLAKEYQAHFRRFSTNWFAFMENYLLLTLHNKDYEQAAALLQDVTSEDHMAKLQANSQERWELYRRFYTLVAGQAVKEAGLDAPFISDLAILSRDKSGFNLAILILDVLSVLPQADLEQQAERVRKYRVKYLKGEKAERPRLFLRLLQVALQEQEARAARERGEKLLVQLEASPLPGDAFTEVEIVPYEHLWELVLKLLQQREQK
;
A
#
# COMPACT_ATOMS: atom_id res chain seq x y z
N MET A 1 14.75 28.45 25.60
CA MET A 1 14.48 29.62 24.73
C MET A 1 14.82 29.41 23.24
N LEU A 2 15.98 28.86 22.86
CA LEU A 2 16.39 28.70 21.46
C LEU A 2 15.40 27.86 20.61
N LYS A 3 14.92 26.73 21.15
CA LYS A 3 13.92 25.87 20.48
C LYS A 3 12.60 26.59 20.19
N SER A 4 12.17 27.52 21.05
CA SER A 4 10.93 28.30 20.87
C SER A 4 11.10 29.37 19.77
N ARG A 5 12.22 30.09 19.78
CA ARG A 5 12.55 31.07 18.71
C ARG A 5 12.72 30.39 17.35
N PHE A 6 13.36 29.22 17.31
CA PHE A 6 13.49 28.41 16.10
C PHE A 6 12.13 27.97 15.56
N LYS A 7 11.26 27.38 16.41
CA LYS A 7 9.89 26.99 16.01
C LYS A 7 9.09 28.18 15.46
N LYS A 8 9.16 29.34 16.12
CA LYS A 8 8.47 30.56 15.65
C LYS A 8 8.98 31.00 14.28
N LYS A 9 10.30 30.99 14.06
CA LYS A 9 10.88 31.26 12.74
C LYS A 9 10.42 30.24 11.71
N LEU A 10 10.46 28.94 12.02
CA LEU A 10 10.02 27.86 11.13
C LEU A 10 8.56 28.07 10.69
N TYR A 11 7.65 28.35 11.63
CA TYR A 11 6.23 28.58 11.33
C TYR A 11 6.00 29.78 10.42
N ASN A 12 6.80 30.84 10.55
CA ASN A 12 6.73 31.97 9.62
C ASN A 12 7.16 31.58 8.20
N HIS A 13 8.15 30.67 8.08
CA HIS A 13 8.61 30.18 6.78
C HIS A 13 7.65 29.18 6.14
N LEU A 14 6.75 28.56 6.92
CA LEU A 14 5.73 27.65 6.39
C LEU A 14 4.79 28.33 5.39
N ARG A 15 4.76 29.67 5.28
CA ARG A 15 4.00 30.43 4.27
C ARG A 15 4.70 30.53 2.91
N PHE A 16 6.00 30.28 2.88
CA PHE A 16 6.84 30.36 1.67
C PHE A 16 7.25 28.96 1.21
N LEU A 17 6.56 27.91 1.66
CA LEU A 17 6.84 26.55 1.22
C LEU A 17 6.42 26.39 -0.22
N ASP A 18 7.38 26.01 -1.05
CA ASP A 18 7.09 25.55 -2.40
C ASP A 18 6.78 24.05 -2.36
N LEU A 19 5.49 23.73 -2.39
CA LEU A 19 4.99 22.35 -2.43
C LEU A 19 4.80 21.82 -3.86
N THR A 20 5.21 22.58 -4.89
CA THR A 20 5.10 22.13 -6.29
C THR A 20 6.08 21.00 -6.64
N GLN A 21 7.03 20.69 -5.74
CA GLN A 21 7.97 19.59 -5.91
C GLN A 21 7.30 18.21 -5.91
N LYS A 22 7.91 17.27 -6.64
CA LYS A 22 7.41 15.89 -6.85
C LYS A 22 7.15 15.18 -5.51
N GLY A 23 5.93 14.69 -5.32
CA GLY A 23 5.57 13.75 -4.24
C GLY A 23 4.30 14.09 -3.46
N TYR A 24 3.78 15.31 -3.57
CA TYR A 24 2.52 15.70 -2.93
C TYR A 24 1.32 15.51 -3.87
N LYS A 25 0.15 15.22 -3.29
CA LYS A 25 -1.12 15.19 -4.03
C LYS A 25 -1.46 16.62 -4.47
N GLN A 26 -1.71 16.83 -5.76
CA GLN A 26 -1.94 18.17 -6.32
C GLN A 26 -3.13 18.88 -5.66
N ALA A 27 -4.19 18.15 -5.30
CA ALA A 27 -5.30 18.74 -4.54
C ALA A 27 -4.86 19.33 -3.18
N HIS A 28 -3.92 18.71 -2.48
CA HIS A 28 -3.39 19.24 -1.22
C HIS A 28 -2.47 20.45 -1.43
N VAL A 29 -1.70 20.45 -2.52
CA VAL A 29 -0.89 21.61 -2.93
C VAL A 29 -1.80 22.80 -3.24
N ALA A 30 -2.88 22.55 -3.99
CA ALA A 30 -3.90 23.56 -4.29
C ALA A 30 -4.60 24.08 -3.03
N MET A 31 -4.95 23.20 -2.08
CA MET A 31 -5.52 23.60 -0.77
C MET A 31 -4.57 24.52 0.00
N TYR A 32 -3.28 24.19 0.02
CA TYR A 32 -2.25 25.01 0.67
C TYR A 32 -2.11 26.37 -0.01
N GLN A 33 -1.99 26.39 -1.34
CA GLN A 33 -1.92 27.64 -2.12
C GLN A 33 -3.15 28.53 -1.90
N CYS A 34 -4.36 27.96 -1.94
CA CYS A 34 -5.60 28.68 -1.64
C CYS A 34 -5.60 29.25 -0.23
N SER A 35 -5.09 28.51 0.76
CA SER A 35 -5.00 28.97 2.16
C SER A 35 -4.03 30.14 2.33
N THR A 36 -2.91 30.14 1.60
CA THR A 36 -1.97 31.26 1.56
C THR A 36 -2.62 32.50 0.95
N LEU A 37 -3.25 32.37 -0.23
CA LEU A 37 -3.94 33.47 -0.90
C LEU A 37 -5.10 34.03 -0.07
N LEU A 38 -5.88 33.18 0.60
CA LEU A 38 -6.92 33.61 1.55
C LEU A 38 -6.33 34.46 2.69
N THR A 39 -5.18 34.05 3.23
CA THR A 39 -4.49 34.79 4.28
C THR A 39 -4.02 36.16 3.80
N GLU A 40 -3.49 36.24 2.58
CA GLU A 40 -3.10 37.51 1.95
C GLU A 40 -4.31 38.42 1.72
N ALA A 41 -5.42 37.87 1.22
CA ALA A 41 -6.67 38.58 1.04
C ALA A 41 -7.21 39.15 2.37
N PHE A 42 -7.10 38.40 3.47
CA PHE A 42 -7.46 38.89 4.81
C PHE A 42 -6.55 40.02 5.28
N GLY A 43 -5.25 39.94 5.01
CA GLY A 43 -4.30 41.02 5.28
C GLY A 43 -4.68 42.30 4.53
N LEU A 44 -4.96 42.20 3.23
CA LEU A 44 -5.39 43.34 2.41
C LEU A 44 -6.71 43.92 2.91
N ARG A 45 -7.69 43.09 3.27
CA ARG A 45 -8.96 43.55 3.84
C ARG A 45 -8.77 44.29 5.16
N ALA A 46 -7.90 43.78 6.04
CA ALA A 46 -7.58 44.44 7.31
C ALA A 46 -6.93 45.83 7.11
N LEU A 47 -6.26 46.03 5.97
CA LEU A 47 -5.71 47.31 5.54
C LEU A 47 -6.70 48.15 4.70
N SER A 48 -7.97 47.74 4.61
CA SER A 48 -9.02 48.36 3.80
C SER A 48 -8.79 48.33 2.27
N GLU A 49 -7.85 47.51 1.80
CA GLU A 49 -7.55 47.31 0.36
C GLU A 49 -8.51 46.29 -0.28
N LEU A 50 -9.80 46.62 -0.31
CA LEU A 50 -10.87 45.68 -0.69
C LEU A 50 -10.77 45.18 -2.13
N LYS A 51 -10.48 46.07 -3.09
CA LYS A 51 -10.36 45.70 -4.52
C LYS A 51 -9.16 44.78 -4.78
N LEU A 52 -8.04 45.00 -4.09
CA LEU A 52 -6.87 44.13 -4.19
C LEU A 52 -7.15 42.78 -3.53
N SER A 53 -7.84 42.77 -2.40
CA SER A 53 -8.30 41.54 -1.73
C SER A 53 -9.16 40.68 -2.67
N VAL A 54 -10.10 41.28 -3.39
CA VAL A 54 -10.90 40.58 -4.41
C VAL A 54 -10.02 39.94 -5.50
N LYS A 55 -9.02 40.66 -6.05
CA LYS A 55 -8.12 40.11 -7.09
C LYS A 55 -7.34 38.89 -6.60
N VAL A 56 -6.88 38.90 -5.35
CA VAL A 56 -6.19 37.75 -4.74
C VAL A 56 -7.15 36.57 -4.59
N LEU A 57 -8.40 36.82 -4.18
CA LEU A 57 -9.42 35.77 -4.08
C LEU A 57 -9.80 35.20 -5.46
N GLU A 58 -9.81 35.99 -6.53
CA GLU A 58 -10.01 35.49 -7.89
C GLU A 58 -8.89 34.55 -8.33
N GLN A 59 -7.64 34.83 -7.92
CA GLN A 59 -6.53 33.90 -8.12
C GLN A 59 -6.75 32.60 -7.34
N ALA A 60 -7.15 32.69 -6.06
CA ALA A 60 -7.44 31.52 -5.25
C ALA A 60 -8.60 30.68 -5.84
N LEU A 61 -9.65 31.34 -6.35
CA LEU A 61 -10.80 30.68 -6.95
C LEU A 61 -10.42 29.94 -8.23
N ARG A 62 -9.51 30.48 -9.04
CA ARG A 62 -8.96 29.78 -10.23
C ARG A 62 -8.26 28.49 -9.83
N VAL A 63 -7.35 28.55 -8.86
CA VAL A 63 -6.63 27.37 -8.34
C VAL A 63 -7.61 26.33 -7.77
N ALA A 64 -8.56 26.75 -6.93
CA ALA A 64 -9.56 25.85 -6.37
C ALA A 64 -10.47 25.23 -7.45
N THR A 65 -10.70 25.93 -8.57
CA THR A 65 -11.49 25.44 -9.70
C THR A 65 -10.74 24.44 -10.56
N GLU A 66 -9.50 24.75 -10.92
CA GLU A 66 -8.63 23.86 -11.67
C GLU A 66 -8.43 22.50 -10.99
N HIS A 67 -8.30 22.49 -9.67
CA HIS A 67 -8.07 21.26 -8.89
C HIS A 67 -9.34 20.67 -8.25
N GLU A 68 -10.52 21.21 -8.56
CA GLU A 68 -11.81 20.76 -7.99
C GLU A 68 -11.81 20.65 -6.46
N VAL A 69 -11.31 21.68 -5.77
CA VAL A 69 -11.29 21.73 -4.30
C VAL A 69 -12.50 22.52 -3.81
N VAL A 70 -13.66 21.86 -3.72
CA VAL A 70 -14.96 22.51 -3.43
C VAL A 70 -14.97 23.21 -2.07
N SER A 71 -14.42 22.59 -1.02
CA SER A 71 -14.32 23.22 0.31
C SER A 71 -13.56 24.56 0.29
N MET A 72 -12.53 24.71 -0.57
CA MET A 72 -11.84 25.99 -0.74
C MET A 72 -12.66 26.96 -1.57
N LYS A 73 -13.35 26.50 -2.64
CA LYS A 73 -14.27 27.35 -3.42
C LYS A 73 -15.32 27.99 -2.51
N VAL A 74 -15.94 27.21 -1.61
CA VAL A 74 -16.94 27.70 -0.66
C VAL A 74 -16.37 28.85 0.19
N ARG A 75 -15.24 28.61 0.86
CA ARG A 75 -14.58 29.63 1.71
C ARG A 75 -14.20 30.89 0.93
N ILE A 76 -13.66 30.73 -0.28
CA ILE A 76 -13.26 31.85 -1.13
C ILE A 76 -14.47 32.67 -1.58
N LEU A 77 -15.54 32.01 -2.02
CA LEU A 77 -16.74 32.67 -2.50
C LEU A 77 -17.52 33.37 -1.37
N GLU A 78 -17.53 32.81 -0.16
CA GLU A 78 -18.10 33.45 1.04
C GLU A 78 -17.38 34.78 1.33
N GLU A 79 -16.05 34.78 1.28
CA GLU A 79 -15.25 35.99 1.51
C GLU A 79 -15.38 37.00 0.37
N MET A 80 -15.39 36.55 -0.89
CA MET A 80 -15.68 37.42 -2.04
C MET A 80 -17.06 38.07 -1.91
N LYS A 81 -18.08 37.29 -1.53
CA LYS A 81 -19.44 37.79 -1.32
C LYS A 81 -19.49 38.86 -0.23
N LEU A 82 -18.76 38.67 0.87
CA LEU A 82 -18.64 39.68 1.92
C LEU A 82 -17.97 40.98 1.42
N LEU A 83 -16.89 40.87 0.64
CA LEU A 83 -16.23 42.04 0.04
C LEU A 83 -17.13 42.77 -0.95
N TYR A 84 -17.87 42.06 -1.80
CA TYR A 84 -18.82 42.68 -2.73
C TYR A 84 -19.98 43.37 -2.00
N PHE A 85 -20.43 42.83 -0.87
CA PHE A 85 -21.37 43.50 0.01
C PHE A 85 -20.78 44.83 0.53
N SER A 86 -19.55 44.82 1.05
CA SER A 86 -18.87 46.04 1.52
C SER A 86 -18.65 47.07 0.41
N LEU A 87 -18.47 46.63 -0.84
CA LEU A 87 -18.31 47.48 -2.02
C LEU A 87 -19.65 47.91 -2.65
N SER A 88 -20.79 47.48 -2.12
CA SER A 88 -22.13 47.66 -2.72
C SER A 88 -22.25 47.15 -4.17
N ASP A 89 -21.46 46.14 -4.54
CA ASP A 89 -21.49 45.52 -5.87
C ASP A 89 -22.53 44.39 -5.91
N TYR A 90 -23.77 44.77 -6.18
CA TYR A 90 -24.92 43.87 -6.18
C TYR A 90 -24.82 42.75 -7.23
N LYS A 91 -24.25 43.05 -8.40
CA LYS A 91 -24.13 42.09 -9.51
C LYS A 91 -23.21 40.94 -9.13
N ASN A 92 -22.01 41.26 -8.65
CA ASN A 92 -21.05 40.22 -8.27
C ASN A 92 -21.44 39.51 -6.97
N TYR A 93 -22.11 40.20 -6.04
CA TYR A 93 -22.70 39.57 -4.85
C TYR A 93 -23.69 38.45 -5.20
N ASN A 94 -24.61 38.70 -6.14
CA ASN A 94 -25.59 37.71 -6.58
C ASN A 94 -24.91 36.55 -7.33
N ARG A 95 -23.94 36.85 -8.19
CA ARG A 95 -23.15 35.83 -8.89
C ARG A 95 -22.44 34.89 -7.90
N CYS A 96 -21.78 35.43 -6.87
CA CYS A 96 -21.17 34.61 -5.82
C CYS A 96 -22.21 33.79 -5.06
N SER A 97 -23.40 34.35 -4.80
CA SER A 97 -24.48 33.63 -4.10
C SER A 97 -25.02 32.44 -4.89
N GLU A 98 -25.16 32.56 -6.21
CA GLU A 98 -25.55 31.45 -7.09
C GLU A 98 -24.48 30.36 -7.12
N GLN A 99 -23.21 30.74 -7.29
CA GLN A 99 -22.09 29.80 -7.27
C GLN A 99 -21.98 29.07 -5.92
N LEU A 100 -22.20 29.78 -4.80
CA LEU A 100 -22.21 29.18 -3.46
C LEU A 100 -23.30 28.13 -3.31
N ARG A 101 -24.52 28.37 -3.79
CA ARG A 101 -25.61 27.37 -3.72
C ARG A 101 -25.22 26.07 -4.40
N ALA A 102 -24.62 26.16 -5.59
CA ALA A 102 -24.13 24.99 -6.31
C ALA A 102 -23.00 24.28 -5.54
N CYS A 103 -22.02 25.04 -5.02
CA CYS A 103 -20.93 24.48 -4.23
C CYS A 103 -21.41 23.80 -2.94
N TYR A 104 -22.38 24.37 -2.20
CA TYR A 104 -22.92 23.76 -0.98
C TYR A 104 -23.60 22.42 -1.25
N ALA A 105 -24.32 22.28 -2.37
CA ALA A 105 -24.94 21.02 -2.74
C ALA A 105 -23.90 19.90 -2.92
N VAL A 106 -22.78 20.21 -3.58
CA VAL A 106 -21.66 19.27 -3.76
C VAL A 106 -20.93 19.04 -2.43
N GLU A 107 -20.64 20.09 -1.67
CA GLU A 107 -19.93 19.99 -0.39
C GLU A 107 -20.70 19.13 0.63
N ASN A 108 -22.04 19.20 0.65
CA ASN A 108 -22.85 18.34 1.50
C ASN A 108 -22.64 16.85 1.16
N CYS A 109 -22.59 16.51 -0.14
CA CYS A 109 -22.28 15.15 -0.59
C CYS A 109 -20.84 14.76 -0.20
N GLU A 110 -19.87 15.66 -0.36
CA GLU A 110 -18.47 15.42 0.02
C GLU A 110 -18.30 15.18 1.52
N ARG A 111 -19.04 15.90 2.37
CA ARG A 111 -19.03 15.71 3.82
C ARG A 111 -19.61 14.35 4.22
N GLU A 112 -20.72 13.95 3.61
CA GLU A 112 -21.28 12.62 3.84
C GLU A 112 -20.28 11.52 3.43
N ALA A 113 -19.68 11.67 2.24
CA ALA A 113 -18.67 10.75 1.74
C ALA A 113 -17.44 10.65 2.65
N LEU A 114 -16.96 11.79 3.17
CA LEU A 114 -15.85 11.83 4.12
C LEU A 114 -16.18 11.08 5.41
N LEU A 115 -17.36 11.31 6.00
CA LEU A 115 -17.78 10.64 7.23
C LEU A 115 -17.87 9.11 7.05
N LEU A 116 -18.43 8.67 5.92
CA LEU A 116 -18.47 7.25 5.56
C LEU A 116 -17.06 6.67 5.45
N TYR A 117 -16.18 7.33 4.69
CA TYR A 117 -14.80 6.91 4.49
C TYR A 117 -14.02 6.83 5.81
N GLU A 118 -14.10 7.86 6.65
CA GLU A 118 -13.41 7.90 7.95
C GLU A 118 -13.92 6.80 8.89
N SER A 119 -15.24 6.58 8.94
CA SER A 119 -15.83 5.53 9.78
C SER A 119 -15.35 4.13 9.41
N VAL A 120 -15.21 3.86 8.11
CA VAL A 120 -14.69 2.60 7.57
C VAL A 120 -13.20 2.46 7.86
N MET A 121 -12.41 3.48 7.56
CA MET A 121 -10.96 3.43 7.75
C MET A 121 -10.55 3.36 9.22
N LEU A 122 -11.34 3.93 10.13
CA LEU A 122 -11.11 3.80 11.57
C LEU A 122 -11.30 2.34 12.03
N LYS A 123 -12.38 1.69 11.60
CA LYS A 123 -12.65 0.26 11.86
C LYS A 123 -11.64 -0.67 11.19
N ALA A 124 -11.07 -0.29 10.05
CA ALA A 124 -10.03 -1.07 9.40
C ALA A 124 -8.71 -1.07 10.20
N ARG A 125 -8.44 0.01 10.93
CA ARG A 125 -7.23 0.18 11.74
C ARG A 125 -7.31 -0.44 13.13
N SER A 126 -8.50 -0.81 13.58
CA SER A 126 -8.72 -1.38 14.90
C SER A 126 -8.52 -2.90 14.93
N GLY A 127 -8.70 -3.49 16.13
CA GLY A 127 -8.36 -4.88 16.41
C GLY A 127 -9.17 -5.90 15.60
N ILE A 128 -8.74 -7.17 15.63
CA ILE A 128 -9.27 -8.28 14.83
C ILE A 128 -10.81 -8.40 14.93
N SER A 129 -11.40 -8.15 16.10
CA SER A 129 -12.85 -8.23 16.33
C SER A 129 -13.65 -7.11 15.65
N GLU A 130 -13.05 -5.96 15.38
CA GLU A 130 -13.73 -4.86 14.70
C GLU A 130 -13.63 -5.00 13.17
N ARG A 131 -12.59 -5.69 12.69
CA ARG A 131 -12.42 -6.06 11.28
C ARG A 131 -13.48 -7.05 10.78
N SER A 132 -14.02 -7.91 11.63
CA SER A 132 -15.14 -8.79 11.23
C SER A 132 -16.42 -8.02 10.94
N HIS A 133 -16.73 -7.01 11.77
CA HIS A 133 -17.89 -6.12 11.55
C HIS A 133 -17.68 -5.13 10.40
N LEU A 134 -16.43 -4.79 10.09
CA LEU A 134 -16.10 -4.00 8.91
C LEU A 134 -16.62 -4.67 7.64
N PHE A 135 -16.41 -5.99 7.49
CA PHE A 135 -16.80 -6.74 6.30
C PHE A 135 -18.29 -6.67 6.00
N GLU A 136 -19.14 -6.65 7.04
CA GLU A 136 -20.60 -6.52 6.89
C GLU A 136 -21.01 -5.12 6.39
N SER A 137 -20.30 -4.08 6.84
CA SER A 137 -20.65 -2.69 6.52
C SER A 137 -20.04 -2.14 5.23
N LEU A 138 -18.97 -2.77 4.73
CA LEU A 138 -18.16 -2.25 3.63
C LEU A 138 -18.92 -2.20 2.28
N PRO A 139 -19.69 -3.22 1.86
CA PRO A 139 -20.45 -3.17 0.60
C PRO A 139 -21.44 -2.01 0.56
N GLY A 140 -22.15 -1.78 1.67
CA GLY A 140 -23.11 -0.68 1.77
C GLY A 140 -22.44 0.69 1.70
N ALA A 141 -21.26 0.84 2.30
CA ALA A 141 -20.47 2.07 2.22
C ALA A 141 -19.97 2.34 0.78
N VAL A 142 -19.49 1.32 0.07
CA VAL A 142 -19.04 1.43 -1.32
C VAL A 142 -20.19 1.86 -2.23
N LEU A 143 -21.34 1.19 -2.14
CA LEU A 143 -22.53 1.54 -2.92
C LEU A 143 -23.00 2.97 -2.65
N ARG A 144 -23.00 3.40 -1.38
CA ARG A 144 -23.41 4.76 -1.03
C ARG A 144 -22.46 5.81 -1.59
N LEU A 145 -21.14 5.56 -1.55
CA LEU A 145 -20.15 6.46 -2.15
C LEU A 145 -20.31 6.55 -3.68
N GLU A 146 -20.62 5.43 -4.34
CA GLU A 146 -20.90 5.43 -5.78
C GLU A 146 -22.11 6.31 -6.12
N GLN A 147 -23.21 6.18 -5.38
CA GLN A 147 -24.41 7.02 -5.56
C GLN A 147 -24.10 8.51 -5.34
N LEU A 148 -23.36 8.85 -4.28
CA LEU A 148 -22.95 10.23 -4.01
C LEU A 148 -22.05 10.80 -5.12
N TRP A 149 -21.17 9.97 -5.69
CA TRP A 149 -20.35 10.37 -6.83
C TRP A 149 -21.20 10.58 -8.09
N GLN A 150 -22.12 9.66 -8.41
CA GLN A 150 -23.03 9.80 -9.55
C GLN A 150 -23.93 11.03 -9.43
N GLN A 151 -24.36 11.38 -8.21
CA GLN A 151 -25.18 12.57 -7.94
C GLN A 151 -24.40 13.88 -8.08
N SER A 152 -23.15 13.92 -7.62
CA SER A 152 -22.38 15.18 -7.47
C SER A 152 -21.33 15.41 -8.56
N GLY A 153 -20.86 14.36 -9.22
CA GLY A 153 -19.69 14.38 -10.09
C GLY A 153 -18.37 14.70 -9.38
N SER A 154 -18.34 14.71 -8.04
CA SER A 154 -17.14 15.16 -7.30
C SER A 154 -15.99 14.15 -7.39
N SER A 155 -14.84 14.63 -7.89
CA SER A 155 -13.59 13.86 -7.92
C SER A 155 -13.07 13.49 -6.53
N LEU A 156 -13.40 14.27 -5.49
CA LEU A 156 -13.08 13.92 -4.10
C LEU A 156 -13.86 12.68 -3.64
N ILE A 157 -15.15 12.62 -3.96
CA ILE A 157 -15.99 11.45 -3.63
C ILE A 157 -15.50 10.23 -4.40
N PHE A 158 -15.18 10.38 -5.70
CA PHE A 158 -14.58 9.30 -6.49
C PHE A 158 -13.29 8.78 -5.84
N TYR A 159 -12.43 9.67 -5.32
CA TYR A 159 -11.21 9.26 -4.62
C TYR A 159 -11.52 8.37 -3.40
N TYR A 160 -12.54 8.68 -2.61
CA TYR A 160 -12.96 7.83 -1.50
C TYR A 160 -13.58 6.51 -1.96
N PHE A 161 -14.47 6.58 -2.96
CA PHE A 161 -15.12 5.44 -3.57
C PHE A 161 -14.10 4.43 -4.10
N ASN A 162 -13.15 4.89 -4.92
CA ASN A 162 -12.12 4.03 -5.50
C ASN A 162 -11.27 3.35 -4.42
N LYS A 163 -10.88 4.08 -3.37
CA LYS A 163 -10.14 3.49 -2.24
C LYS A 163 -10.92 2.44 -1.47
N LEU A 164 -12.20 2.67 -1.17
CA LEU A 164 -13.00 1.68 -0.44
C LEU A 164 -13.35 0.48 -1.32
N SER A 165 -13.53 0.68 -2.62
CA SER A 165 -13.76 -0.40 -3.57
C SER A 165 -12.55 -1.33 -3.65
N ILE A 166 -11.35 -0.76 -3.75
CA ILE A 166 -10.11 -1.53 -3.69
C ILE A 166 -9.98 -2.26 -2.35
N LEU A 167 -10.23 -1.58 -1.23
CA LEU A 167 -10.21 -2.21 0.09
C LEU A 167 -11.20 -3.39 0.18
N TYR A 168 -12.40 -3.24 -0.38
CA TYR A 168 -13.39 -4.32 -0.42
C TYR A 168 -12.89 -5.54 -1.20
N LEU A 169 -12.28 -5.32 -2.36
CA LEU A 169 -11.70 -6.39 -3.17
C LEU A 169 -10.50 -7.07 -2.47
N GLU A 170 -9.63 -6.29 -1.80
CA GLU A 170 -8.54 -6.83 -0.97
C GLU A 170 -9.06 -7.74 0.15
N GLN A 171 -10.14 -7.34 0.83
CA GLN A 171 -10.73 -8.12 1.93
C GLN A 171 -11.44 -9.40 1.46
N THR A 172 -12.02 -9.37 0.26
CA THR A 172 -12.71 -10.53 -0.35
C THR A 172 -11.74 -11.45 -1.10
N GLY A 173 -10.49 -11.02 -1.33
CA GLY A 173 -9.50 -11.79 -2.09
C GLY A 173 -9.69 -11.72 -3.61
N GLN A 174 -10.53 -10.81 -4.11
CA GLN A 174 -10.80 -10.61 -5.53
C GLN A 174 -9.71 -9.74 -6.19
N TYR A 175 -8.45 -10.16 -6.09
CA TYR A 175 -7.32 -9.35 -6.55
C TYR A 175 -7.30 -9.15 -8.07
N ALA A 176 -7.84 -10.08 -8.86
CA ALA A 176 -7.93 -9.90 -10.32
C ALA A 176 -8.78 -8.67 -10.68
N GLU A 177 -9.88 -8.45 -9.96
CA GLU A 177 -10.81 -7.35 -10.19
C GLU A 177 -10.20 -5.99 -9.81
N ILE A 178 -9.24 -5.96 -8.88
CA ILE A 178 -8.53 -4.72 -8.51
C ILE A 178 -7.82 -4.11 -9.73
N ALA A 179 -7.19 -4.94 -10.58
CA ALA A 179 -6.51 -4.45 -11.77
C ALA A 179 -7.49 -3.82 -12.78
N GLU A 180 -8.71 -4.37 -12.88
CA GLU A 180 -9.77 -3.84 -13.73
C GLU A 180 -10.36 -2.54 -13.19
N GLU A 181 -10.58 -2.44 -11.87
CA GLU A 181 -11.02 -1.20 -11.22
C GLU A 181 -10.02 -0.05 -11.43
N ILE A 182 -8.72 -0.35 -11.33
CA ILE A 182 -7.66 0.65 -11.59
C ILE A 182 -7.68 1.08 -13.06
N ALA A 183 -7.81 0.14 -14.00
CA ALA A 183 -7.92 0.45 -15.42
C ALA A 183 -9.14 1.33 -15.72
N ARG A 184 -10.30 1.03 -15.11
CA ARG A 184 -11.50 1.88 -15.19
C ARG A 184 -11.25 3.28 -14.65
N ALA A 185 -10.62 3.40 -13.49
CA ALA A 185 -10.27 4.69 -12.91
C ALA A 185 -9.32 5.52 -13.80
N GLU A 186 -8.33 4.87 -14.43
CA GLU A 186 -7.43 5.53 -15.39
C GLU A 186 -8.18 6.09 -16.60
N VAL A 187 -9.17 5.35 -17.13
CA VAL A 187 -10.02 5.82 -18.23
C VAL A 187 -10.83 7.06 -17.80
N LEU A 188 -11.46 7.03 -16.62
CA LEU A 188 -12.22 8.17 -16.11
C LEU A 188 -11.37 9.44 -15.96
N VAL A 189 -10.11 9.28 -15.54
CA VAL A 189 -9.15 10.39 -15.44
C VAL A 189 -8.75 10.90 -16.83
N LYS A 190 -8.48 10.00 -17.78
CA LYS A 190 -8.14 10.37 -19.17
C LYS A 190 -9.29 11.09 -19.88
N GLU A 191 -10.53 10.69 -19.62
CA GLU A 191 -11.74 11.34 -20.15
C GLU A 191 -12.08 12.66 -19.45
N GLY A 192 -11.37 13.03 -18.38
CA GLY A 192 -11.63 14.25 -17.62
C GLY A 192 -12.89 14.20 -16.73
N LYS A 193 -13.51 13.02 -16.56
CA LYS A 193 -14.64 12.81 -15.63
C LYS A 193 -14.19 12.83 -14.17
N VAL A 194 -12.91 12.54 -13.93
CA VAL A 194 -12.25 12.64 -12.62
C VAL A 194 -11.02 13.51 -12.79
N ASN A 195 -10.94 14.56 -12.00
CA ASN A 195 -9.78 15.45 -12.01
C ASN A 195 -8.54 14.71 -11.52
N SER A 196 -7.46 14.77 -12.30
CA SER A 196 -6.18 14.10 -12.00
C SER A 196 -5.59 14.49 -10.64
N SER A 197 -5.95 15.66 -10.11
CA SER A 197 -5.54 16.13 -8.78
C SER A 197 -6.03 15.24 -7.63
N TRP A 198 -7.14 14.54 -7.85
CA TRP A 198 -7.74 13.63 -6.89
C TRP A 198 -7.32 12.17 -7.11
N TYR A 199 -6.72 11.86 -8.25
CA TYR A 199 -6.23 10.52 -8.59
C TYR A 199 -4.82 10.26 -8.01
N SER A 200 -4.72 9.26 -7.14
CA SER A 200 -3.45 8.90 -6.50
C SER A 200 -2.65 7.92 -7.36
N VAL A 201 -1.86 8.44 -8.31
CA VAL A 201 -1.04 7.62 -9.23
C VAL A 201 -0.20 6.58 -8.47
N HIS A 202 0.66 7.00 -7.53
CA HIS A 202 1.55 6.09 -6.80
C HIS A 202 0.81 4.97 -6.05
N TYR A 203 -0.36 5.27 -5.46
CA TYR A 203 -1.16 4.26 -4.77
C TYR A 203 -1.74 3.25 -5.75
N ASN A 204 -2.29 3.72 -6.88
CA ASN A 204 -2.85 2.85 -7.92
C ASN A 204 -1.78 1.96 -8.57
N LEU A 205 -0.60 2.51 -8.87
CA LEU A 205 0.51 1.70 -9.40
C LEU A 205 0.96 0.64 -8.38
N PHE A 206 1.13 1.02 -7.11
CA PHE A 206 1.50 0.10 -6.04
C PHE A 206 0.48 -1.03 -5.89
N ILE A 207 -0.80 -0.69 -5.78
CA ILE A 207 -1.84 -1.68 -5.50
C ILE A 207 -2.13 -2.57 -6.71
N LYS A 208 -1.90 -2.09 -7.94
CA LYS A 208 -1.94 -2.93 -9.14
C LYS A 208 -0.87 -4.01 -9.13
N ILE A 209 0.38 -3.65 -8.79
CA ILE A 209 1.47 -4.63 -8.67
C ILE A 209 1.18 -5.63 -7.56
N TYR A 210 0.67 -5.15 -6.43
CA TYR A 210 0.24 -6.02 -5.34
C TYR A 210 -0.85 -7.01 -5.78
N ALA A 211 -1.89 -6.52 -6.45
CA ALA A 211 -2.98 -7.35 -6.96
C ALA A 211 -2.51 -8.40 -7.99
N LEU A 212 -1.57 -8.04 -8.86
CA LEU A 212 -0.98 -8.98 -9.83
C LEU A 212 -0.15 -10.07 -9.13
N LEU A 213 0.59 -9.73 -8.07
CA LEU A 213 1.28 -10.70 -7.23
C LEU A 213 0.28 -11.67 -6.58
N GLN A 214 -0.77 -11.15 -5.96
CA GLN A 214 -1.77 -11.97 -5.26
C GLN A 214 -2.67 -12.78 -6.21
N SER A 215 -2.88 -12.34 -7.44
CA SER A 215 -3.60 -13.10 -8.47
C SER A 215 -2.71 -14.03 -9.30
N ARG A 216 -1.44 -14.21 -8.90
CA ARG A 216 -0.43 -15.06 -9.56
C ARG A 216 -0.12 -14.69 -11.02
N GLN A 217 -0.37 -13.44 -11.41
CA GLN A 217 -0.07 -12.92 -12.75
C GLN A 217 1.36 -12.36 -12.80
N TYR A 218 2.35 -13.21 -12.50
CA TYR A 218 3.72 -12.78 -12.23
C TYR A 218 4.43 -12.14 -13.44
N SER A 219 4.28 -12.72 -14.63
CA SER A 219 4.92 -12.21 -15.86
C SER A 219 4.45 -10.80 -16.22
N VAL A 220 3.14 -10.56 -16.17
CA VAL A 220 2.54 -9.24 -16.39
C VAL A 220 2.96 -8.27 -15.28
N GLY A 221 2.93 -8.73 -14.03
CA GLY A 221 3.38 -7.96 -12.87
C GLY A 221 4.82 -7.47 -13.00
N LEU A 222 5.74 -8.34 -13.43
CA LEU A 222 7.15 -7.98 -13.62
C LEU A 222 7.37 -6.92 -14.70
N MET A 223 6.70 -7.09 -15.84
CA MET A 223 6.77 -6.12 -16.94
C MET A 223 6.30 -4.74 -16.48
N LEU A 224 5.14 -4.66 -15.83
CA LEU A 224 4.60 -3.40 -15.32
C LEU A 224 5.42 -2.83 -14.17
N ALA A 225 5.95 -3.66 -13.26
CA ALA A 225 6.74 -3.20 -12.14
C ALA A 225 8.03 -2.50 -12.60
N LYS A 226 8.68 -3.04 -13.65
CA LYS A 226 9.85 -2.44 -14.28
C LYS A 226 9.58 -1.06 -14.88
N GLU A 227 8.39 -0.84 -15.43
CA GLU A 227 7.94 0.46 -15.92
C GLU A 227 7.61 1.41 -14.74
N TYR A 228 6.82 0.93 -13.79
CA TYR A 228 6.24 1.76 -12.73
C TYR A 228 7.27 2.25 -11.70
N GLN A 229 8.41 1.56 -11.52
CA GLN A 229 9.45 1.97 -10.57
C GLN A 229 9.92 3.43 -10.79
N ALA A 230 9.92 3.91 -12.03
CA ALA A 230 10.37 5.27 -12.39
C ALA A 230 9.46 6.37 -11.83
N HIS A 231 8.22 6.04 -11.47
CA HIS A 231 7.26 6.97 -10.88
C HIS A 231 7.55 7.24 -9.40
N PHE A 232 8.28 6.34 -8.72
CA PHE A 232 8.54 6.46 -7.30
C PHE A 232 9.84 7.21 -7.04
N ARG A 233 9.82 8.18 -6.11
CA ARG A 233 11.04 8.83 -5.64
C ARG A 233 11.92 7.78 -4.95
N ARG A 234 13.10 7.52 -5.54
CA ARG A 234 14.08 6.56 -5.00
C ARG A 234 14.33 6.78 -3.51
N PHE A 235 14.41 5.67 -2.78
CA PHE A 235 14.65 5.63 -1.32
C PHE A 235 13.58 6.32 -0.44
N SER A 236 12.41 6.65 -0.99
CA SER A 236 11.26 7.04 -0.17
C SER A 236 10.58 5.80 0.42
N THR A 237 9.82 5.97 1.51
CA THR A 237 9.03 4.87 2.11
C THR A 237 8.12 4.17 1.10
N ASN A 238 7.50 4.94 0.19
CA ASN A 238 6.65 4.39 -0.87
C ASN A 238 7.46 3.60 -1.91
N TRP A 239 8.68 4.04 -2.23
CA TRP A 239 9.57 3.31 -3.13
C TRP A 239 9.96 1.97 -2.51
N PHE A 240 10.39 1.94 -1.25
CA PHE A 240 10.71 0.67 -0.58
C PHE A 240 9.50 -0.28 -0.56
N ALA A 241 8.31 0.20 -0.18
CA ALA A 241 7.11 -0.63 -0.20
C ALA A 241 6.80 -1.20 -1.61
N PHE A 242 6.95 -0.39 -2.66
CA PHE A 242 6.80 -0.84 -4.05
C PHE A 242 7.83 -1.91 -4.43
N MET A 243 9.10 -1.69 -4.08
CA MET A 243 10.20 -2.60 -4.38
C MET A 243 10.04 -3.96 -3.69
N GLU A 244 9.38 -4.03 -2.54
CA GLU A 244 9.06 -5.31 -1.89
C GLU A 244 8.14 -6.16 -2.76
N ASN A 245 7.05 -5.59 -3.27
CA ASN A 245 6.17 -6.32 -4.19
C ASN A 245 6.89 -6.69 -5.49
N TYR A 246 7.78 -5.83 -5.97
CA TYR A 246 8.58 -6.13 -7.17
C TYR A 246 9.55 -7.30 -6.93
N LEU A 247 10.26 -7.32 -5.79
CA LEU A 247 11.12 -8.45 -5.43
C LEU A 247 10.31 -9.74 -5.25
N LEU A 248 9.12 -9.68 -4.65
CA LEU A 248 8.29 -10.87 -4.50
C LEU A 248 7.84 -11.41 -5.86
N LEU A 249 7.50 -10.53 -6.81
CA LEU A 249 7.19 -10.95 -8.18
C LEU A 249 8.37 -11.69 -8.83
N THR A 250 9.62 -11.24 -8.64
CA THR A 250 10.78 -11.91 -9.24
C THR A 250 11.03 -13.27 -8.61
N LEU A 251 10.95 -13.37 -7.28
CA LEU A 251 11.07 -14.63 -6.55
C LEU A 251 9.96 -15.63 -6.93
N HIS A 252 8.72 -15.15 -7.08
CA HIS A 252 7.59 -15.97 -7.51
C HIS A 252 7.70 -16.41 -8.98
N ASN A 253 8.33 -15.61 -9.84
CA ASN A 253 8.57 -15.97 -11.24
C ASN A 253 9.86 -16.77 -11.46
N LYS A 254 10.60 -17.12 -10.40
CA LYS A 254 11.94 -17.74 -10.45
C LYS A 254 12.97 -16.92 -11.25
N ASP A 255 12.78 -15.60 -11.38
CA ASP A 255 13.73 -14.68 -12.01
C ASP A 255 14.77 -14.22 -10.98
N TYR A 256 15.71 -15.12 -10.67
CA TYR A 256 16.71 -14.90 -9.62
C TYR A 256 17.77 -13.86 -10.02
N GLU A 257 18.02 -13.67 -11.31
CA GLU A 257 18.93 -12.63 -11.80
C GLU A 257 18.37 -11.24 -11.47
N GLN A 258 17.10 -11.00 -11.81
CA GLN A 258 16.46 -9.73 -11.48
C GLN A 258 16.27 -9.57 -9.96
N ALA A 259 15.94 -10.64 -9.23
CA ALA A 259 15.89 -10.59 -7.76
C ALA A 259 17.22 -10.14 -7.14
N ALA A 260 18.35 -10.64 -7.66
CA ALA A 260 19.68 -10.24 -7.22
C ALA A 260 19.94 -8.75 -7.46
N ALA A 261 19.65 -8.27 -8.66
CA ALA A 261 19.82 -6.86 -9.04
C ALA A 261 18.96 -5.92 -8.15
N LEU A 262 17.71 -6.30 -7.87
CA LEU A 262 16.84 -5.52 -6.99
C LEU A 262 17.34 -5.50 -5.55
N LEU A 263 17.78 -6.65 -5.02
CA LEU A 263 18.35 -6.72 -3.68
C LEU A 263 19.58 -5.82 -3.57
N GLN A 264 20.51 -5.92 -4.51
CA GLN A 264 21.68 -5.04 -4.57
C GLN A 264 21.30 -3.56 -4.63
N ASP A 265 20.34 -3.18 -5.49
CA ASP A 265 19.92 -1.77 -5.64
C ASP A 265 19.34 -1.23 -4.33
N VAL A 266 18.47 -2.00 -3.67
CA VAL A 266 17.83 -1.64 -2.41
C VAL A 266 18.82 -1.58 -1.25
N THR A 267 19.86 -2.42 -1.28
CA THR A 267 20.85 -2.53 -0.20
C THR A 267 22.12 -1.74 -0.45
N SER A 268 22.24 -1.10 -1.61
CA SER A 268 23.35 -0.20 -1.92
C SER A 268 23.25 1.08 -1.07
N GLU A 269 24.36 1.44 -0.40
CA GLU A 269 24.58 2.67 0.38
C GLU A 269 23.78 2.87 1.71
N ASP A 270 24.11 3.96 2.43
CA ASP A 270 23.59 4.45 3.73
C ASP A 270 22.05 4.61 3.85
N HIS A 271 21.29 4.16 2.85
CA HIS A 271 19.83 4.27 2.78
C HIS A 271 19.11 3.18 3.57
N MET A 272 19.67 1.96 3.63
CA MET A 272 19.16 0.89 4.49
C MET A 272 19.15 1.33 5.97
N ALA A 273 20.20 2.04 6.42
CA ALA A 273 20.29 2.60 7.76
C ALA A 273 19.19 3.65 8.08
N LYS A 274 18.55 4.23 7.06
CA LYS A 274 17.44 5.19 7.23
C LYS A 274 16.08 4.51 7.38
N LEU A 275 15.99 3.22 7.08
CA LEU A 275 14.77 2.45 7.30
C LEU A 275 14.53 2.21 8.79
N GLN A 276 13.27 1.99 9.14
CA GLN A 276 12.95 1.48 10.47
C GLN A 276 13.47 0.05 10.61
N ALA A 277 13.91 -0.35 11.81
CA ALA A 277 14.44 -1.69 12.09
C ALA A 277 13.56 -2.81 11.50
N ASN A 278 12.23 -2.69 11.65
CA ASN A 278 11.26 -3.62 11.10
C ASN A 278 11.37 -3.83 9.57
N SER A 279 11.61 -2.76 8.82
CA SER A 279 11.78 -2.84 7.36
C SER A 279 13.12 -3.49 7.03
N GLN A 280 14.18 -3.15 7.76
CA GLN A 280 15.49 -3.75 7.54
C GLN A 280 15.47 -5.27 7.78
N GLU A 281 14.84 -5.73 8.87
CA GLU A 281 14.64 -7.14 9.17
C GLU A 281 13.87 -7.87 8.06
N ARG A 282 12.85 -7.23 7.49
CA ARG A 282 12.06 -7.79 6.38
C ARG A 282 12.89 -7.97 5.12
N TRP A 283 13.72 -6.98 4.75
CA TRP A 283 14.62 -7.08 3.61
C TRP A 283 15.73 -8.12 3.82
N GLU A 284 16.26 -8.24 5.04
CA GLU A 284 17.19 -9.32 5.39
C GLU A 284 16.52 -10.69 5.27
N LEU A 285 15.26 -10.82 5.69
CA LEU A 285 14.50 -12.06 5.50
C LEU A 285 14.34 -12.40 4.02
N TYR A 286 14.01 -11.42 3.16
CA TYR A 286 13.95 -11.62 1.72
C TYR A 286 15.29 -12.06 1.12
N ARG A 287 16.40 -11.43 1.55
CA ARG A 287 17.75 -11.84 1.17
C ARG A 287 18.01 -13.30 1.53
N ARG A 288 17.69 -13.73 2.76
CA ARG A 288 17.90 -15.11 3.20
C ARG A 288 17.10 -16.12 2.38
N PHE A 289 15.85 -15.80 2.04
CA PHE A 289 15.04 -16.63 1.13
C PHE A 289 15.63 -16.67 -0.28
N TYR A 290 16.09 -15.52 -0.81
CA TYR A 290 16.81 -15.47 -2.08
C TYR A 290 18.06 -16.36 -2.05
N THR A 291 18.87 -16.27 -1.00
CA THR A 291 20.08 -17.10 -0.82
C THR A 291 19.75 -18.59 -0.84
N LEU A 292 18.64 -18.97 -0.20
CA LEU A 292 18.18 -20.34 -0.12
C LEU A 292 17.77 -20.90 -1.50
N VAL A 293 17.12 -20.10 -2.34
CA VAL A 293 16.60 -20.56 -3.65
C VAL A 293 17.57 -20.37 -4.81
N ALA A 294 18.46 -19.36 -4.76
CA ALA A 294 19.39 -19.03 -5.84
C ALA A 294 20.71 -19.84 -5.81
N GLY A 295 21.03 -20.50 -4.69
CA GLY A 295 22.16 -21.42 -4.59
C GLY A 295 23.51 -20.75 -4.90
N GLN A 296 24.21 -21.20 -5.95
CA GLN A 296 25.54 -20.67 -6.30
C GLN A 296 25.51 -19.23 -6.85
N ALA A 297 24.41 -18.81 -7.48
CA ALA A 297 24.26 -17.46 -8.04
C ALA A 297 24.32 -16.34 -6.98
N VAL A 298 24.19 -16.70 -5.70
CA VAL A 298 24.28 -15.76 -4.57
C VAL A 298 25.69 -15.18 -4.45
N LYS A 299 26.71 -16.02 -4.61
CA LYS A 299 28.12 -15.63 -4.52
C LYS A 299 28.52 -14.70 -5.65
N GLU A 300 28.05 -15.00 -6.85
CA GLU A 300 28.27 -14.17 -8.04
C GLU A 300 27.62 -12.79 -7.88
N ALA A 301 26.48 -12.74 -7.19
CA ALA A 301 25.81 -11.49 -6.84
C ALA A 301 26.36 -10.79 -5.58
N GLY A 302 27.34 -11.36 -4.86
CA GLY A 302 27.86 -10.76 -3.63
C GLY A 302 26.83 -10.57 -2.51
N LEU A 303 25.75 -11.36 -2.52
CA LEU A 303 24.64 -11.26 -1.55
C LEU A 303 24.77 -12.26 -0.37
N ASP A 304 25.95 -12.89 -0.23
CA ASP A 304 26.23 -13.92 0.77
C ASP A 304 26.22 -13.37 2.20
N ALA A 305 26.72 -12.15 2.36
CA ALA A 305 26.88 -11.51 3.66
C ALA A 305 25.53 -10.95 4.17
N PRO A 306 25.19 -11.15 5.45
CA PRO A 306 24.00 -10.56 6.05
C PRO A 306 24.08 -9.04 6.08
N PHE A 307 22.94 -8.38 5.84
CA PHE A 307 22.81 -6.94 6.09
C PHE A 307 22.63 -6.66 7.58
N ILE A 308 21.93 -7.57 8.27
CA ILE A 308 21.78 -7.60 9.72
C ILE A 308 22.02 -9.04 10.20
N SER A 309 22.82 -9.19 11.26
CA SER A 309 23.19 -10.50 11.80
C SER A 309 22.00 -11.26 12.39
N ASP A 310 21.18 -10.58 13.19
CA ASP A 310 20.09 -11.21 13.95
C ASP A 310 18.73 -10.70 13.50
N LEU A 311 17.81 -11.64 13.23
CA LEU A 311 16.40 -11.34 13.05
C LEU A 311 15.70 -11.47 14.41
N ALA A 312 15.14 -10.38 14.93
CA ALA A 312 14.32 -10.48 16.12
C ALA A 312 13.03 -11.27 15.81
N ILE A 313 12.54 -12.04 16.80
CA ILE A 313 11.19 -12.63 16.70
C ILE A 313 10.20 -11.47 16.57
N LEU A 314 9.52 -11.41 15.44
CA LEU A 314 8.63 -10.31 15.10
C LEU A 314 7.42 -10.34 16.04
N SER A 315 6.95 -9.16 16.46
CA SER A 315 5.83 -9.00 17.39
C SER A 315 4.57 -9.79 16.95
N ARG A 316 3.67 -10.10 17.89
CA ARG A 316 2.46 -10.92 17.63
C ARG A 316 1.58 -10.41 16.48
N ASP A 317 1.64 -9.13 16.17
CA ASP A 317 0.91 -8.50 15.05
C ASP A 317 1.48 -8.86 13.65
N LYS A 318 2.50 -9.73 13.58
CA LYS A 318 3.24 -10.09 12.36
C LYS A 318 3.37 -11.61 12.19
N SER A 319 2.25 -12.34 12.30
CA SER A 319 2.26 -13.82 12.26
C SER A 319 2.96 -14.40 11.01
N GLY A 320 2.75 -13.79 9.83
CA GLY A 320 3.29 -14.30 8.57
C GLY A 320 4.80 -14.29 8.46
N PHE A 321 5.47 -13.26 8.98
CA PHE A 321 6.93 -13.25 8.97
C PHE A 321 7.52 -14.21 10.02
N ASN A 322 6.83 -14.43 11.14
CA ASN A 322 7.23 -15.46 12.10
C ASN A 322 7.13 -16.87 11.49
N LEU A 323 6.12 -17.12 10.65
CA LEU A 323 6.04 -18.37 9.88
C LEU A 323 7.21 -18.45 8.88
N ALA A 324 7.50 -17.38 8.15
CA ALA A 324 8.61 -17.36 7.20
C ALA A 324 9.97 -17.62 7.87
N ILE A 325 10.22 -17.06 9.07
CA ILE A 325 11.42 -17.36 9.88
C ILE A 325 11.44 -18.83 10.29
N LEU A 326 10.32 -19.40 10.75
CA LEU A 326 10.24 -20.83 11.08
C LEU A 326 10.58 -21.70 9.86
N ILE A 327 10.03 -21.39 8.70
CA ILE A 327 10.31 -22.12 7.45
C ILE A 327 11.80 -22.03 7.13
N LEU A 328 12.39 -20.84 7.18
CA LEU A 328 13.81 -20.63 6.91
C LEU A 328 14.70 -21.45 7.88
N ASP A 329 14.41 -21.39 9.18
CA ASP A 329 15.13 -22.16 10.20
C ASP A 329 15.08 -23.66 9.89
N VAL A 330 13.89 -24.19 9.60
CA VAL A 330 13.66 -25.61 9.30
C VAL A 330 14.44 -26.03 8.05
N LEU A 331 14.41 -25.23 6.98
CA LEU A 331 15.11 -25.55 5.74
C LEU A 331 16.64 -25.49 5.90
N SER A 332 17.15 -24.60 6.76
CA SER A 332 18.59 -24.48 7.01
C SER A 332 19.19 -25.70 7.71
N VAL A 333 18.40 -26.41 8.51
CA VAL A 333 18.83 -27.59 9.27
C VAL A 333 18.38 -28.91 8.65
N LEU A 334 17.50 -28.89 7.64
CA LEU A 334 17.00 -30.08 6.96
C LEU A 334 18.11 -31.04 6.45
N PRO A 335 19.30 -30.55 6.00
CA PRO A 335 20.41 -31.43 5.63
C PRO A 335 21.08 -32.18 6.80
N GLN A 336 20.70 -31.90 8.05
CA GLN A 336 21.28 -32.50 9.26
C GLN A 336 20.55 -33.79 9.66
N ALA A 337 21.17 -34.62 10.52
CA ALA A 337 20.67 -35.97 10.83
C ALA A 337 19.49 -36.00 11.83
N ASP A 338 19.52 -35.16 12.87
CA ASP A 338 18.49 -35.10 13.92
C ASP A 338 17.51 -33.94 13.66
N LEU A 339 16.28 -34.31 13.30
CA LEU A 339 15.22 -33.38 12.92
C LEU A 339 14.01 -33.45 13.86
N GLU A 340 14.06 -34.26 14.92
CA GLU A 340 12.89 -34.53 15.78
C GLU A 340 12.42 -33.25 16.49
N GLN A 341 13.37 -32.45 16.98
CA GLN A 341 13.07 -31.16 17.61
C GLN A 341 12.38 -30.19 16.64
N GLN A 342 12.78 -30.17 15.37
CA GLN A 342 12.18 -29.31 14.36
C GLN A 342 10.79 -29.80 13.95
N ALA A 343 10.61 -31.11 13.84
CA ALA A 343 9.30 -31.71 13.57
C ALA A 343 8.28 -31.32 14.65
N GLU A 344 8.67 -31.39 15.92
CA GLU A 344 7.79 -31.00 17.03
C GLU A 344 7.58 -29.47 17.09
N ARG A 345 8.59 -28.67 16.75
CA ARG A 345 8.45 -27.19 16.63
C ARG A 345 7.42 -26.81 15.56
N VAL A 346 7.51 -27.40 14.37
CA VAL A 346 6.54 -27.20 13.27
C VAL A 346 5.14 -27.64 13.69
N ARG A 347 5.03 -28.79 14.37
CA ARG A 347 3.74 -29.30 14.89
C ARG A 347 3.10 -28.34 15.88
N LYS A 348 3.85 -27.88 16.88
CA LYS A 348 3.39 -26.91 17.87
C LYS A 348 2.96 -25.60 17.22
N TYR A 349 3.74 -25.08 16.27
CA TYR A 349 3.39 -23.84 15.57
C TYR A 349 2.07 -23.97 14.81
N ARG A 350 1.91 -25.04 14.01
CA ARG A 350 0.69 -25.28 13.23
C ARG A 350 -0.56 -25.34 14.11
N VAL A 351 -0.52 -26.12 15.20
CA VAL A 351 -1.67 -26.29 16.11
C VAL A 351 -2.01 -24.99 16.84
N LYS A 352 -0.99 -24.22 17.22
CA LYS A 352 -1.16 -23.00 18.00
C LYS A 352 -1.67 -21.83 17.16
N TYR A 353 -1.12 -21.63 15.96
CA TYR A 353 -1.30 -20.38 15.20
C TYR A 353 -2.10 -20.53 13.89
N LEU A 354 -2.13 -21.71 13.24
CA LEU A 354 -2.76 -21.87 11.93
C LEU A 354 -4.18 -22.46 12.05
N LYS A 355 -5.14 -21.64 12.48
CA LYS A 355 -6.56 -22.01 12.67
C LYS A 355 -7.48 -21.33 11.63
N GLY A 356 -8.59 -21.99 11.29
CA GLY A 356 -9.58 -21.47 10.34
C GLY A 356 -9.27 -21.75 8.86
N GLU A 357 -10.21 -21.44 7.98
CA GLU A 357 -10.10 -21.70 6.53
C GLU A 357 -8.98 -20.88 5.88
N LYS A 358 -8.79 -19.63 6.32
CA LYS A 358 -7.81 -18.71 5.73
C LYS A 358 -6.35 -19.04 6.04
N ALA A 359 -6.10 -19.97 6.96
CA ALA A 359 -4.78 -20.52 7.26
C ALA A 359 -4.55 -21.91 6.62
N GLU A 360 -5.41 -22.33 5.69
CA GLU A 360 -5.31 -23.65 5.05
C GLU A 360 -3.99 -23.83 4.29
N ARG A 361 -3.64 -22.88 3.42
CA ARG A 361 -2.44 -22.96 2.58
C ARG A 361 -1.13 -23.08 3.40
N PRO A 362 -0.82 -22.20 4.37
CA PRO A 362 0.34 -22.38 5.24
C PRO A 362 0.26 -23.66 6.09
N ARG A 363 -0.94 -24.10 6.47
CA ARG A 363 -1.12 -25.36 7.21
C ARG A 363 -0.78 -26.58 6.34
N LEU A 364 -1.17 -26.58 5.07
CA LEU A 364 -0.83 -27.63 4.11
C LEU A 364 0.68 -27.67 3.90
N PHE A 365 1.33 -26.52 3.72
CA PHE A 365 2.79 -26.48 3.58
C PHE A 365 3.53 -26.95 4.85
N LEU A 366 3.10 -26.56 6.06
CA LEU A 366 3.68 -27.10 7.29
C LEU A 366 3.45 -28.61 7.46
N ARG A 367 2.38 -29.18 6.89
CA ARG A 367 2.18 -30.64 6.84
C ARG A 367 3.17 -31.29 5.88
N LEU A 368 3.42 -30.70 4.71
CA LEU A 368 4.46 -31.16 3.79
C LEU A 368 5.84 -31.15 4.47
N LEU A 369 6.19 -30.06 5.15
CA LEU A 369 7.44 -29.98 5.92
C LEU A 369 7.53 -31.07 6.98
N GLN A 370 6.45 -31.38 7.69
CA GLN A 370 6.46 -32.49 8.65
C GLN A 370 6.73 -33.84 8.01
N VAL A 371 6.16 -34.10 6.83
CA VAL A 371 6.46 -35.32 6.06
C VAL A 371 7.96 -35.35 5.75
N ALA A 372 8.53 -34.27 5.23
CA ALA A 372 9.96 -34.20 4.93
C ALA A 372 10.87 -34.33 6.17
N LEU A 373 10.43 -33.88 7.34
CA LEU A 373 11.20 -34.01 8.60
C LEU A 373 11.13 -35.42 9.19
N GLN A 374 10.13 -36.21 8.81
CA GLN A 374 9.92 -37.59 9.29
C GLN A 374 10.50 -38.65 8.35
N GLU A 375 10.62 -38.33 7.07
CA GLU A 375 11.19 -39.23 6.06
C GLU A 375 12.69 -38.99 5.89
N GLN A 376 13.44 -40.07 5.75
CA GLN A 376 14.87 -40.00 5.38
C GLN A 376 15.06 -39.94 3.87
N GLU A 377 14.12 -40.52 3.11
CA GLU A 377 14.18 -40.59 1.65
C GLU A 377 13.28 -39.53 1.00
N ALA A 378 13.84 -38.74 0.09
CA ALA A 378 13.15 -37.78 -0.75
C ALA A 378 12.05 -38.42 -1.60
N ARG A 379 12.24 -39.67 -2.05
CA ARG A 379 11.22 -40.42 -2.79
C ARG A 379 10.00 -40.70 -1.90
N ALA A 380 10.21 -41.23 -0.70
CA ALA A 380 9.14 -41.50 0.26
C ALA A 380 8.43 -40.19 0.67
N ALA A 381 9.18 -39.11 0.88
CA ALA A 381 8.62 -37.79 1.17
C ALA A 381 7.75 -37.26 0.03
N ARG A 382 8.17 -37.43 -1.23
CA ARG A 382 7.39 -37.04 -2.42
C ARG A 382 6.09 -37.84 -2.51
N GLU A 383 6.15 -39.16 -2.40
CA GLU A 383 4.98 -40.04 -2.51
C GLU A 383 3.96 -39.75 -1.40
N ARG A 384 4.40 -39.57 -0.16
CA ARG A 384 3.50 -39.22 0.97
C ARG A 384 2.99 -37.78 0.90
N GLY A 385 3.76 -36.88 0.32
CA GLY A 385 3.44 -35.47 0.17
C GLY A 385 2.51 -35.15 -1.00
N GLU A 386 2.41 -36.01 -2.01
CA GLU A 386 1.69 -35.74 -3.27
C GLU A 386 0.26 -35.24 -3.07
N LYS A 387 -0.53 -35.94 -2.24
CA LYS A 387 -1.92 -35.53 -1.94
C LYS A 387 -1.99 -34.14 -1.29
N LEU A 388 -1.03 -33.80 -0.44
CA LEU A 388 -0.97 -32.49 0.22
C LEU A 388 -0.54 -31.40 -0.76
N LEU A 389 0.36 -31.72 -1.70
CA LEU A 389 0.81 -30.80 -2.75
C LEU A 389 -0.35 -30.45 -3.69
N VAL A 390 -1.11 -31.44 -4.15
CA VAL A 390 -2.30 -31.20 -5.00
C VAL A 390 -3.32 -30.31 -4.29
N GLN A 391 -3.54 -30.54 -2.99
CA GLN A 391 -4.41 -29.68 -2.18
C GLN A 391 -3.86 -28.26 -2.03
N LEU A 392 -2.54 -28.11 -1.89
CA LEU A 392 -1.86 -26.83 -1.76
C LEU A 392 -2.02 -26.00 -3.05
N GLU A 393 -1.76 -26.62 -4.21
CA GLU A 393 -1.85 -25.99 -5.53
C GLU A 393 -3.28 -25.51 -5.83
N ALA A 394 -4.28 -26.31 -5.45
CA ALA A 394 -5.70 -25.98 -5.61
C ALA A 394 -6.22 -24.96 -4.59
N SER A 395 -5.51 -24.71 -3.50
CA SER A 395 -5.93 -23.77 -2.44
C SER A 395 -5.76 -22.32 -2.92
N PRO A 396 -6.82 -21.49 -2.86
CA PRO A 396 -6.73 -20.08 -3.23
C PRO A 396 -5.84 -19.31 -2.25
N LEU A 397 -5.25 -18.20 -2.72
CA LEU A 397 -4.55 -17.28 -1.83
C LEU A 397 -5.59 -16.57 -0.94
N PRO A 398 -5.38 -16.49 0.39
CA PRO A 398 -6.32 -15.80 1.27
C PRO A 398 -6.36 -14.28 1.00
N GLY A 399 -7.46 -13.62 1.41
CA GLY A 399 -7.60 -12.15 1.39
C GLY A 399 -6.75 -11.46 2.48
N ASP A 400 -6.40 -10.18 2.27
CA ASP A 400 -5.39 -9.39 3.00
C ASP A 400 -5.48 -9.38 4.52
N ALA A 401 -6.70 -9.46 5.09
CA ALA A 401 -6.85 -9.55 6.54
C ALA A 401 -6.21 -10.82 7.15
N PHE A 402 -5.81 -11.78 6.31
CA PHE A 402 -5.32 -13.10 6.69
C PHE A 402 -4.13 -13.57 5.85
N THR A 403 -3.68 -12.77 4.88
CA THR A 403 -2.55 -13.10 4.00
C THR A 403 -1.24 -13.00 4.76
N GLU A 404 -0.64 -14.15 5.03
CA GLU A 404 0.79 -14.23 5.29
C GLU A 404 1.50 -14.13 3.94
N VAL A 405 2.39 -13.16 3.77
CA VAL A 405 3.10 -12.98 2.50
C VAL A 405 4.03 -14.18 2.31
N GLU A 406 3.67 -15.08 1.40
CA GLU A 406 4.58 -16.09 0.87
C GLU A 406 5.76 -15.36 0.21
N ILE A 407 6.96 -15.49 0.77
CA ILE A 407 8.16 -14.84 0.21
C ILE A 407 8.61 -15.56 -1.07
N VAL A 408 8.50 -16.88 -1.02
CA VAL A 408 8.68 -17.80 -2.13
C VAL A 408 7.45 -18.71 -2.10
N PRO A 409 6.85 -19.03 -3.26
CA PRO A 409 5.73 -19.97 -3.32
C PRO A 409 6.05 -21.28 -2.61
N TYR A 410 5.09 -21.77 -1.82
CA TYR A 410 5.28 -23.02 -1.07
C TYR A 410 5.55 -24.23 -1.97
N GLU A 411 5.01 -24.24 -3.19
CA GLU A 411 5.32 -25.25 -4.21
C GLU A 411 6.81 -25.25 -4.57
N HIS A 412 7.39 -24.06 -4.76
CA HIS A 412 8.81 -23.90 -5.06
C HIS A 412 9.67 -24.31 -3.88
N LEU A 413 9.25 -23.97 -2.65
CA LEU A 413 9.94 -24.42 -1.44
C LEU A 413 9.85 -25.93 -1.26
N TRP A 414 8.74 -26.57 -1.63
CA TRP A 414 8.61 -28.02 -1.59
C TRP A 414 9.56 -28.72 -2.58
N GLU A 415 9.68 -28.19 -3.80
CA GLU A 415 10.70 -28.67 -4.74
C GLU A 415 12.11 -28.57 -4.14
N LEU A 416 12.41 -27.49 -3.43
CA LEU A 416 13.70 -27.30 -2.77
C LEU A 416 13.89 -28.28 -1.60
N VAL A 417 12.87 -28.50 -0.77
CA VAL A 417 12.88 -29.49 0.32
C VAL A 417 13.29 -30.86 -0.21
N LEU A 418 12.68 -31.30 -1.31
CA LEU A 418 13.00 -32.59 -1.92
C LEU A 418 14.44 -32.65 -2.42
N LYS A 419 14.96 -31.55 -3.01
CA LYS A 419 16.37 -31.46 -3.42
C LYS A 419 17.32 -31.54 -2.23
N LEU A 420 17.00 -30.88 -1.11
CA LEU A 420 17.81 -30.93 0.10
C LEU A 420 17.84 -32.33 0.73
N LEU A 421 16.71 -33.04 0.72
CA LEU A 421 16.65 -34.44 1.15
C LEU A 421 17.50 -35.34 0.23
N GLN A 422 17.44 -35.16 -1.09
CA GLN A 422 18.29 -35.92 -2.03
C GLN A 422 19.78 -35.68 -1.79
N GLN A 423 20.18 -34.45 -1.48
CA GLN A 423 21.58 -34.13 -1.14
C GLN A 423 22.02 -34.78 0.18
N ARG A 424 21.09 -34.96 1.12
CA ARG A 424 21.34 -35.66 2.38
C ARG A 424 21.49 -37.17 2.16
N GLU A 425 20.68 -37.78 1.30
CA GLU A 425 20.81 -39.21 0.94
C GLU A 425 22.17 -39.54 0.31
N GLN A 426 22.76 -38.59 -0.41
CA GLN A 426 24.04 -38.76 -1.12
C GLN A 426 25.28 -38.56 -0.21
N LYS A 427 25.09 -38.12 1.03
CA LYS A 427 26.16 -37.92 2.03
C LYS A 427 26.13 -39.05 3.05
#